data_AF-A0A1H9F5Q9-F1
#
_entry.id   AF-A0A1H9F5Q9-F1
#
_cell.length_a   1.000
_cell.length_b   1.000
_cell.length_c   1.000
_cell.angle_alpha   90.00
_cell.angle_beta   90.00
_cell.angle_gamma   90.00
#
_symmetry.space_group_name_H-M   'P 1'
#
loop_
_entity.id
_entity.type
_entity.pdbx_description
1 polymer ?
#
loop_
_entity_poly.entity_id
_entity_poly.type
_entity_poly.pdbx_seq_one_letter_code
_entity_poly.pdbx_strand_id
1 'polypeptide(L)' 'MWIITVFEEHTYRMFEYTSKSEAIIALNKCKQTALLSYTN' A
#
# COMPACT_ATOMS: atom_id res chain seq x y z
N MET A 1 8.98 3.23 -7.65
CA MET A 1 8.72 2.55 -6.37
C MET A 1 7.23 2.57 -6.10
N TRP A 2 6.65 1.47 -5.61
CA TRP A 2 5.23 1.37 -5.31
C TRP A 2 5.04 1.51 -3.81
N ILE A 3 4.12 2.37 -3.38
CA ILE A 3 3.86 2.64 -1.98
C ILE A 3 2.41 2.31 -1.70
N ILE A 4 2.16 1.47 -0.71
CA ILE A 4 0.82 1.23 -0.17
C ILE A 4 0.71 1.98 1.14
N THR A 5 -0.22 2.92 1.21
CA THR A 5 -0.58 3.61 2.44
C THR A 5 -1.87 3.00 2.97
N VAL A 6 -1.78 2.28 4.09
CA VAL A 6 -2.93 1.74 4.82
C VAL A 6 -3.35 2.74 5.89
N PHE A 7 -4.61 3.17 5.85
CA PHE A 7 -5.19 4.09 6.82
C PHE A 7 -5.88 3.30 7.93
N GLU A 8 -5.51 3.59 9.17
CA GLU A 8 -6.15 3.13 10.40
C GLU A 8 -6.79 4.35 11.10
N GLU A 9 -7.69 4.15 12.07
CA GLU A 9 -8.50 5.23 12.67
C GLU A 9 -7.69 6.42 13.20
N HIS A 10 -6.46 6.18 13.66
CA HIS A 10 -5.59 7.22 14.24
C HIS A 10 -4.16 7.20 13.70
N THR A 11 -3.87 6.38 12.69
CA THR A 11 -2.52 6.25 12.16
C THR A 11 -2.55 5.80 10.71
N TYR A 12 -1.42 5.93 10.02
CA TYR A 12 -1.23 5.38 8.70
C TYR A 12 0.08 4.58 8.67
N ARG A 13 0.08 3.51 7.87
CA ARG A 13 1.27 2.69 7.63
C ARG A 13 1.60 2.73 6.16
N MET A 14 2.86 2.96 5.85
CA MET A 14 3.35 2.97 4.47
C MET A 14 4.22 1.73 4.25
N PHE A 15 3.95 1.03 3.16
CA PHE A 15 4.70 -0.14 2.74
C PHE A 15 5.27 0.13 1.35
N GLU A 16 6.58 -0.01 1.23
CA GLU A 16 7.29 0.20 -0.03
C GLU A 16 7.55 -1.13 -0.72
N TYR A 17 7.30 -1.15 -2.02
CA TYR A 17 7.46 -2.30 -2.89
C TYR A 17 8.21 -1.90 -4.15
N THR A 18 9.13 -2.75 -4.57
CA THR A 18 9.88 -2.54 -5.81
C THR A 18 9.03 -2.92 -7.02
N SER A 19 8.24 -3.99 -6.89
CA SER A 19 7.40 -4.51 -7.97
C SER A 19 5.94 -4.11 -7.82
N LYS A 20 5.32 -3.66 -8.93
CA LYS A 20 3.87 -3.39 -9.00
C LYS A 20 3.05 -4.62 -8.59
N SER A 21 3.48 -5.79 -9.04
CA SER A 21 2.74 -7.04 -8.83
C SER A 21 2.69 -7.40 -7.35
N GLU A 22 3.81 -7.24 -6.63
CA GLU A 22 3.87 -7.46 -5.18
C GLU A 22 2.98 -6.47 -4.43
N ALA A 23 3.01 -5.20 -4.82
CA ALA A 23 2.16 -4.18 -4.22
C ALA A 23 0.66 -4.47 -4.43
N ILE A 24 0.26 -4.94 -5.61
CA ILE A 24 -1.15 -5.31 -5.88
C ILE A 24 -1.57 -6.52 -5.03
N ILE A 25 -0.72 -7.54 -4.91
CA ILE A 25 -1.02 -8.71 -4.08
C ILE A 25 -1.17 -8.31 -2.60
N ALA A 26 -0.32 -7.41 -2.11
CA ALA A 26 -0.42 -6.89 -0.75
C ALA A 26 -1.68 -6.05 -0.56
N LEU A 27 -2.01 -5.17 -1.52
CA LEU A 27 -3.22 -4.34 -1.49
C LEU A 27 -4.49 -5.19 -1.43
N ASN A 28 -4.56 -6.27 -2.22
CA ASN A 28 -5.71 -7.18 -2.22
C ASN A 28 -5.89 -7.93 -0.89
N LYS A 29 -4.83 -8.02 -0.06
CA LYS A 29 -4.90 -8.61 1.29
C LYS A 29 -5.26 -7.58 2.36
N CYS A 30 -5.14 -6.28 2.08
CA CYS A 30 -5.56 -5.23 2.99
C CYS A 30 -7.10 -5.20 3.06
N LYS A 31 -7.63 -5.37 4.27
CA LYS A 31 -9.07 -5.26 4.55
C LYS A 31 -9.50 -3.84 4.92
N GLN A 32 -8.53 -3.01 5.34
CA GLN A 32 -8.74 -1.60 5.64
C GLN A 32 -8.65 -0.74 4.37
N THR A 33 -9.06 0.52 4.49
CA THR A 33 -8.86 1.54 3.46
C THR A 33 -7.36 1.70 3.19
N ALA A 34 -6.93 1.30 2.00
CA ALA A 34 -5.55 1.39 1.57
C ALA A 34 -5.47 2.08 0.20
N LEU A 35 -4.41 2.88 0.01
CA LEU A 35 -4.13 3.63 -1.20
C LEU A 35 -2.82 3.13 -1.81
N LEU A 36 -2.85 2.78 -3.10
CA LEU A 36 -1.66 2.45 -3.87
C LEU A 36 -1.18 3.70 -4.60
N SER A 37 0.07 4.08 -4.37
CA SER A 37 0.78 5.18 -5.02
C SER A 37 2.00 4.67 -5.76
N TYR A 38 2.37 5.36 -6.83
CA TYR A 38 3.60 5.12 -7.57
C TYR A 38 4.46 6.37 -7.49
N THR A 39 5.65 6.23 -6.93
CA THR A 39 6.66 7.30 -6.88
C THR A 39 7.75 6.97 -7.91
N ASN A 40 7.97 7.90 -8.83
CA ASN A 40 8.98 7.81 -9.90
C ASN A 40 10.22 8.59 -9.52
#